data_AF-A0A7J4UZV9-F1
#
_entry.id   AF-A0A7J4UZV9-F1
#
_cell.length_a   1.000
_cell.length_b   1.000
_cell.length_c   1.000
_cell.angle_alpha   90.00
_cell.angle_beta   90.00
_cell.angle_gamma   90.00
#
_symmetry.space_group_name_H-M   'P 1'
#
loop_
_entity.id
_entity.type
_entity.pdbx_description
1 polymer ?
#
loop_
_entity_poly.entity_id
_entity_poly.type
_entity_poly.pdbx_seq_one_letter_code
_entity_poly.pdbx_strand_id
1 'polypeptide(L)'
;AIPAGDTTRVGLCTWRAEHAPAVYLKKLLARPELSKARKVSSYSGRIPIGPGRTARSGRILLAGDAACHAKPLSGGGVYTGIRGAELCAECAHAFLATDEDAALADYDPLWKEAFGKELAKAFRLRKVFVSLSDKKMDKALRIFSEPSLLALVQEKGDIDYPASLSTQVLKLAPKLAQFSPQLIESFLK
;
A
#
# COMPACT_ATOMS: atom_id res chain seq x y z
N ALA A 1 -5.91 -14.56 7.94
CA ALA A 1 -5.39 -15.68 7.12
C ALA A 1 -6.09 -15.60 5.76
N ILE A 2 -5.43 -15.95 4.65
CA ILE A 2 -5.99 -15.86 3.30
C ILE A 2 -6.24 -17.29 2.79
N PRO A 3 -7.51 -17.72 2.62
CA PRO A 3 -7.83 -19.02 2.05
C PRO A 3 -7.22 -19.22 0.66
N ALA A 4 -6.78 -20.44 0.35
CA ALA A 4 -6.15 -20.80 -0.92
C ALA A 4 -6.46 -22.27 -1.26
N GLY A 5 -7.75 -22.55 -1.50
CA GLY A 5 -8.26 -23.91 -1.68
C GLY A 5 -8.10 -24.73 -0.40
N ASP A 6 -7.48 -25.89 -0.51
CA ASP A 6 -7.20 -26.80 0.61
C ASP A 6 -6.12 -26.28 1.57
N THR A 7 -5.50 -25.16 1.23
CA THR A 7 -4.48 -24.52 2.07
C THR A 7 -4.91 -23.13 2.51
N THR A 8 -4.20 -22.58 3.48
CA THR A 8 -4.40 -21.21 3.95
C THR A 8 -3.06 -20.52 4.11
N ARG A 9 -2.95 -19.29 3.59
CA ARG A 9 -1.77 -18.45 3.73
C ARG A 9 -1.87 -17.62 5.01
N VAL A 10 -0.90 -17.79 5.89
CA VAL A 10 -0.76 -17.01 7.12
C VAL A 10 0.60 -16.32 7.11
N GLY A 11 0.60 -15.02 7.34
CA GLY A 11 1.80 -14.21 7.31
C GLY A 11 1.60 -12.90 8.03
N LEU A 12 2.71 -12.20 8.23
CA LEU A 12 2.75 -10.85 8.78
C LEU A 12 3.88 -10.07 8.11
N CYS A 13 3.80 -8.75 8.21
CA CYS A 13 4.87 -7.85 7.84
C CYS A 13 5.30 -7.06 9.08
N THR A 14 6.59 -6.75 9.18
CA THR A 14 7.13 -5.90 10.24
C THR A 14 7.71 -4.63 9.63
N TRP A 15 7.68 -3.53 10.39
CA TRP A 15 8.25 -2.25 9.98
C TRP A 15 9.11 -1.70 11.11
N ARG A 16 10.42 -1.51 10.87
CA ARG A 16 11.38 -1.06 11.88
C ARG A 16 11.30 -1.86 13.20
N ALA A 17 11.09 -3.16 13.10
CA ALA A 17 11.02 -4.04 14.26
C ALA A 17 12.43 -4.39 14.77
N GLU A 18 12.51 -4.68 16.06
CA GLU A 18 13.74 -5.10 16.74
C GLU A 18 14.27 -6.43 16.22
N HIS A 19 13.36 -7.35 15.87
CA HIS A 19 13.72 -8.68 15.40
C HIS A 19 13.25 -8.94 13.97
N ALA A 20 13.82 -9.98 13.36
CA ALA A 20 13.37 -10.47 12.05
C ALA A 20 11.88 -10.90 12.09
N PRO A 21 11.14 -10.74 10.97
CA PRO A 21 9.73 -11.13 10.87
C PRO A 21 9.44 -12.58 11.33
N ALA A 22 10.40 -13.49 11.12
CA ALA A 22 10.26 -14.90 11.48
C ALA A 22 10.02 -15.12 12.98
N VAL A 23 10.57 -14.27 13.85
CA VAL A 23 10.37 -14.34 15.31
C VAL A 23 8.91 -14.07 15.66
N TYR A 24 8.33 -13.02 15.09
CA TYR A 24 6.91 -12.69 15.29
C TYR A 24 6.01 -13.72 14.62
N LEU A 25 6.38 -14.23 13.44
CA LEU A 25 5.61 -15.26 12.74
C LEU A 25 5.53 -16.55 13.57
N LYS A 26 6.63 -16.96 14.23
CA LYS A 26 6.62 -18.11 15.15
C LYS A 26 5.61 -17.92 16.28
N LYS A 27 5.54 -16.72 16.87
CA LYS A 27 4.54 -16.37 17.91
C LYS A 27 3.12 -16.43 17.36
N LEU A 28 2.89 -15.89 16.16
CA LEU A 28 1.59 -15.94 15.49
C LEU A 28 1.12 -17.38 15.24
N LEU A 29 2.01 -18.24 14.75
CA LEU A 29 1.71 -19.64 14.43
C LEU A 29 1.54 -20.53 15.68
N ALA A 30 2.05 -20.12 16.83
CA ALA A 30 1.87 -20.83 18.11
C ALA A 30 0.47 -20.65 18.71
N ARG A 31 -0.36 -19.76 18.15
CA ARG A 31 -1.73 -19.54 18.60
C ARG A 31 -2.59 -20.83 18.49
N PRO A 32 -3.52 -21.10 19.42
CA PRO A 32 -4.32 -22.33 19.43
C PRO A 32 -5.08 -22.61 18.13
N GLU A 33 -5.51 -21.56 17.43
CA GLU A 33 -6.26 -21.66 16.17
C GLU A 33 -5.37 -22.12 15.00
N LEU A 34 -4.04 -22.03 15.14
CA LEU A 34 -3.06 -22.33 14.10
C LEU A 34 -2.07 -23.44 14.51
N SER A 35 -1.95 -23.76 15.79
CA SER A 35 -0.91 -24.64 16.33
C SER A 35 -1.00 -26.09 15.84
N LYS A 36 -2.20 -26.53 15.43
CA LYS A 36 -2.44 -27.86 14.85
C LYS A 36 -2.24 -27.90 13.33
N ALA A 37 -2.04 -26.76 12.67
CA ALA A 37 -1.90 -26.70 11.23
C ALA A 37 -0.53 -27.22 10.77
N ARG A 38 -0.52 -28.03 9.71
CA ARG A 38 0.72 -28.47 9.06
C ARG A 38 1.27 -27.33 8.20
N LYS A 39 2.52 -26.93 8.44
CA LYS A 39 3.24 -25.99 7.57
C LYS A 39 3.59 -26.66 6.24
N VAL A 40 3.05 -26.16 5.14
CA VAL A 40 3.33 -26.64 3.77
C VAL A 40 4.60 -25.99 3.21
N SER A 41 4.69 -24.67 3.29
CA SER A 41 5.82 -23.90 2.78
C SER A 41 6.00 -22.61 3.59
N SER A 42 7.12 -21.92 3.40
CA SER A 42 7.39 -20.62 4.02
C SER A 42 8.13 -19.72 3.04
N TYR A 43 7.74 -18.44 2.99
CA TYR A 43 8.31 -17.43 2.12
C TYR A 43 8.63 -16.19 2.92
N SER A 44 9.67 -15.47 2.50
CA SER A 44 10.04 -14.18 3.05
C SER A 44 10.49 -13.26 1.93
N GLY A 45 10.19 -11.97 2.04
CA GLY A 45 10.58 -10.96 1.07
C GLY A 45 10.54 -9.57 1.68
N ARG A 46 11.01 -8.58 0.93
CA ARG A 46 10.90 -7.16 1.28
C ARG A 46 9.87 -6.51 0.38
N ILE A 47 9.08 -5.61 0.95
CA ILE A 47 8.13 -4.79 0.19
C ILE A 47 8.70 -3.35 0.20
N PRO A 48 9.00 -2.76 -0.97
CA PRO A 48 9.52 -1.40 -1.05
C PRO A 48 8.39 -0.41 -0.79
N ILE A 49 8.24 0.00 0.48
CA ILE A 49 7.16 0.90 0.91
C ILE A 49 7.61 2.37 0.83
N GLY A 50 6.95 3.11 -0.07
CA GLY A 50 7.11 4.55 -0.24
C GLY A 50 7.24 4.89 -1.73
N PRO A 51 6.66 6.00 -2.21
CA PRO A 51 6.70 6.31 -3.63
C PRO A 51 8.14 6.57 -4.08
N GLY A 52 8.55 5.88 -5.15
CA GLY A 52 9.80 6.18 -5.85
C GLY A 52 9.80 7.62 -6.38
N ARG A 53 10.97 8.28 -6.40
CA ARG A 53 11.07 9.65 -6.96
C ARG A 53 10.97 9.63 -8.48
N THR A 54 11.63 8.66 -9.10
CA THR A 54 11.63 8.40 -10.53
C THR A 54 11.76 6.90 -10.75
N ALA A 55 11.17 6.42 -11.83
CA ALA A 55 11.27 5.04 -12.30
C ALA A 55 12.08 4.97 -13.62
N ARG A 56 12.88 6.00 -13.91
CA ARG A 56 13.67 6.10 -15.14
C ARG A 56 15.08 6.63 -14.90
N SER A 57 16.03 6.14 -15.69
CA SER A 57 17.35 6.76 -15.86
C SER A 57 17.87 6.53 -17.29
N GLY A 58 18.01 7.60 -18.08
CA GLY A 58 18.35 7.47 -19.51
C GLY A 58 17.37 6.57 -20.23
N ARG A 59 17.88 5.49 -20.85
CA ARG A 59 17.11 4.43 -21.55
C ARG A 59 16.71 3.24 -20.66
N ILE A 60 16.75 3.41 -19.33
CA ILE A 60 16.35 2.40 -18.35
C ILE A 60 15.00 2.82 -17.76
N LEU A 61 14.02 1.92 -17.82
CA LEU A 61 12.72 2.03 -17.15
C LEU A 61 12.56 0.92 -16.11
N LEU A 62 11.98 1.25 -14.96
CA LEU A 62 11.68 0.32 -13.87
C LEU A 62 10.17 0.19 -13.70
N ALA A 63 9.67 -1.00 -13.37
CA ALA A 63 8.27 -1.22 -13.03
C ALA A 63 8.14 -2.11 -11.78
N GLY A 64 6.93 -2.17 -11.22
CA GLY A 64 6.63 -3.00 -10.05
C GLY A 64 7.45 -2.61 -8.81
N ASP A 65 7.95 -3.62 -8.11
CA ASP A 65 8.74 -3.42 -6.89
C ASP A 65 10.03 -2.62 -7.15
N ALA A 66 10.67 -2.79 -8.31
CA ALA A 66 11.87 -2.03 -8.67
C ALA A 66 11.61 -0.52 -8.76
N ALA A 67 10.39 -0.13 -9.11
CA ALA A 67 9.94 1.26 -9.16
C ALA A 67 9.23 1.72 -7.88
N CYS A 68 9.20 0.89 -6.82
CA CYS A 68 8.47 1.14 -5.58
C CYS A 68 6.96 1.36 -5.80
N HIS A 69 6.33 0.61 -6.71
CA HIS A 69 4.90 0.73 -7.00
C HIS A 69 3.98 0.08 -5.95
N ALA A 70 4.52 -0.58 -4.91
CA ALA A 70 3.72 -1.20 -3.86
C ALA A 70 2.87 -0.17 -3.10
N LYS A 71 1.57 -0.45 -2.93
CA LYS A 71 0.62 0.41 -2.19
C LYS A 71 1.04 0.53 -0.72
N PRO A 72 1.36 1.73 -0.21
CA PRO A 72 1.96 1.86 1.12
C PRO A 72 1.10 1.36 2.29
N LEU A 73 -0.23 1.46 2.18
CA LEU A 73 -1.13 1.05 3.26
C LEU A 73 -1.25 -0.47 3.36
N SER A 74 -1.50 -1.17 2.26
CA SER A 74 -1.73 -2.61 2.25
C SER A 74 -0.47 -3.44 1.99
N GLY A 75 0.56 -2.84 1.39
CA GLY A 75 1.74 -3.55 0.88
C GLY A 75 1.50 -4.32 -0.42
N GLY A 76 0.28 -4.27 -0.99
CA GLY A 76 -0.03 -4.93 -2.25
C GLY A 76 0.51 -4.13 -3.44
N GLY A 77 1.14 -4.81 -4.40
CA GLY A 77 1.73 -4.18 -5.58
C GLY A 77 1.34 -4.82 -6.92
N VAL A 78 0.45 -5.81 -6.94
CA VAL A 78 0.09 -6.52 -8.18
C VAL A 78 -0.56 -5.58 -9.20
N TYR A 79 -1.63 -4.90 -8.81
CA TYR A 79 -2.33 -3.96 -9.70
C TYR A 79 -1.43 -2.81 -10.17
N THR A 80 -0.81 -2.08 -9.24
CA THR A 80 0.07 -0.95 -9.56
C THR A 80 1.36 -1.37 -10.29
N GLY A 81 1.83 -2.60 -10.05
CA GLY A 81 2.95 -3.20 -10.76
C GLY A 81 2.59 -3.49 -12.21
N ILE A 82 1.45 -4.13 -12.47
CA ILE A 82 0.94 -4.38 -13.83
C ILE A 82 0.68 -3.06 -14.55
N ARG A 83 -0.05 -2.13 -13.91
CA ARG A 83 -0.33 -0.81 -14.51
C ARG A 83 0.94 -0.03 -14.83
N GLY A 84 1.93 -0.09 -13.94
CA GLY A 84 3.24 0.49 -14.19
C GLY A 84 3.99 -0.17 -15.35
N ALA A 85 3.83 -1.48 -15.53
CA ALA A 85 4.45 -2.21 -16.64
C ALA A 85 3.78 -1.90 -17.99
N GLU A 86 2.46 -1.73 -18.03
CA GLU A 86 1.72 -1.29 -19.23
C GLU A 86 2.23 0.07 -19.71
N LEU A 87 2.26 1.07 -18.82
CA LEU A 87 2.78 2.41 -19.14
C LEU A 87 4.26 2.38 -19.55
N CYS A 88 5.04 1.48 -18.94
CA CYS A 88 6.45 1.28 -19.31
C CYS A 88 6.56 0.74 -20.74
N ALA A 89 5.70 -0.21 -21.11
CA ALA A 89 5.68 -0.79 -22.44
C ALA A 89 5.21 0.22 -23.49
N GLU A 90 4.22 1.07 -23.19
CA GLU A 90 3.76 2.16 -24.05
C GLU A 90 4.92 3.13 -24.39
N CYS A 91 5.64 3.60 -23.37
CA CYS A 91 6.81 4.48 -23.56
C CYS A 91 7.94 3.80 -24.35
N ALA A 92 8.23 2.53 -24.05
CA ALA A 92 9.26 1.77 -24.75
C ALA A 92 8.89 1.55 -26.23
N HIS A 93 7.62 1.24 -26.52
CA HIS A 93 7.14 1.06 -27.89
C HIS A 93 7.22 2.36 -28.69
N ALA A 94 6.82 3.50 -28.09
CA ALA A 94 6.95 4.81 -28.72
C ALA A 94 8.42 5.14 -29.04
N PHE A 95 9.33 4.91 -28.09
CA PHE A 95 10.77 5.07 -28.31
C PHE A 95 11.29 4.18 -29.45
N LEU A 96 10.89 2.91 -29.52
CA LEU A 96 11.34 2.02 -30.60
C LEU A 96 10.83 2.43 -31.99
N ALA A 97 9.71 3.16 -32.06
CA ALA A 97 9.16 3.66 -33.31
C ALA A 97 9.83 4.96 -33.79
N THR A 98 10.35 5.78 -32.88
CA THR A 98 10.85 7.14 -33.18
C THR A 98 12.35 7.36 -32.91
N ASP A 99 12.98 6.52 -32.09
CA ASP A 99 14.30 6.71 -31.46
C ASP A 99 14.43 8.04 -30.66
N GLU A 100 13.29 8.61 -30.24
CA GLU A 100 13.26 9.85 -29.45
C GLU A 100 13.26 9.54 -27.95
N ASP A 101 14.33 9.91 -27.24
CA ASP A 101 14.44 9.72 -25.78
C ASP A 101 13.30 10.43 -24.99
N ALA A 102 12.62 11.41 -25.60
CA ALA A 102 11.44 12.07 -25.03
C ALA A 102 10.31 11.07 -24.72
N ALA A 103 10.10 10.06 -25.56
CA ALA A 103 9.07 9.03 -25.35
C ALA A 103 9.30 8.24 -24.05
N LEU A 104 10.56 8.02 -23.66
CA LEU A 104 10.90 7.39 -22.39
C LEU A 104 10.71 8.36 -21.21
N ALA A 105 10.94 9.66 -21.43
CA ALA A 105 10.78 10.68 -20.39
C ALA A 105 9.33 10.82 -19.90
N ASP A 106 8.35 10.48 -20.74
CA ASP A 106 6.92 10.52 -20.43
C ASP A 106 6.49 9.47 -19.39
N TYR A 107 7.30 8.43 -19.16
CA TYR A 107 6.93 7.36 -18.24
C TYR A 107 6.65 7.88 -16.82
N ASP A 108 7.52 8.77 -16.33
CA ASP A 108 7.44 9.30 -14.96
C ASP A 108 6.15 10.10 -14.71
N PRO A 109 5.81 11.09 -15.56
CA PRO A 109 4.51 11.76 -15.50
C PRO A 109 3.32 10.80 -15.58
N LEU A 110 3.36 9.83 -16.51
CA LEU A 110 2.24 8.91 -16.75
C LEU A 110 1.92 8.04 -15.52
N TRP A 111 2.91 7.39 -14.91
CA TRP A 111 2.65 6.55 -13.74
C TRP A 111 2.29 7.39 -12.51
N LYS A 112 2.88 8.59 -12.39
CA LYS A 112 2.55 9.53 -11.30
C LYS A 112 1.10 9.99 -11.36
N GLU A 113 0.58 10.22 -12.56
CA GLU A 113 -0.83 10.54 -12.78
C GLU A 113 -1.73 9.34 -12.49
N ALA A 114 -1.39 8.16 -13.03
CA ALA A 114 -2.22 6.97 -12.94
C ALA A 114 -2.40 6.45 -11.50
N PHE A 115 -1.34 6.51 -10.68
CA PHE A 115 -1.40 6.03 -9.28
C PHE A 115 -0.40 6.68 -8.34
N GLY A 116 0.61 7.43 -8.79
CA GLY A 116 1.62 8.01 -7.89
C GLY A 116 1.07 9.02 -6.88
N LYS A 117 0.06 9.82 -7.24
CA LYS A 117 -0.64 10.72 -6.29
C LYS A 117 -1.26 9.93 -5.13
N GLU A 118 -1.89 8.80 -5.44
CA GLU A 118 -2.47 7.87 -4.47
C GLU A 118 -1.39 7.25 -3.58
N LEU A 119 -0.28 6.76 -4.16
CA LEU A 119 0.85 6.21 -3.39
C LEU A 119 1.41 7.25 -2.40
N ALA A 120 1.58 8.51 -2.83
CA ALA A 120 2.08 9.57 -1.96
C ALA A 120 1.11 9.89 -0.79
N LYS A 121 -0.19 9.90 -1.06
CA LYS A 121 -1.23 10.10 -0.04
C LYS A 121 -1.32 8.90 0.92
N ALA A 122 -1.30 7.69 0.39
CA ALA A 122 -1.27 6.45 1.17
C ALA A 122 -0.02 6.36 2.07
N PHE A 123 1.15 6.77 1.57
CA PHE A 123 2.38 6.78 2.36
C PHE A 123 2.31 7.74 3.55
N ARG A 124 1.70 8.92 3.34
CA ARG A 124 1.39 9.87 4.42
C ARG A 124 0.48 9.25 5.48
N LEU A 125 -0.65 8.67 5.08
CA LEU A 125 -1.56 7.97 6.00
C LEU A 125 -0.88 6.81 6.73
N ARG A 126 -0.02 6.06 6.04
CA ARG A 126 0.73 4.95 6.63
C ARG A 126 1.62 5.39 7.78
N LYS A 127 2.24 6.58 7.71
CA LYS A 127 3.04 7.12 8.82
C LYS A 127 2.21 7.33 10.08
N VAL A 128 0.94 7.72 9.95
CA VAL A 128 -0.01 7.74 11.07
C VAL A 128 -0.23 6.33 11.59
N PHE A 129 -0.66 5.45 10.71
CA PHE A 129 -1.07 4.10 11.06
C PHE A 129 -0.01 3.36 11.88
N VAL A 130 1.26 3.40 11.46
CA VAL A 130 2.36 2.73 12.18
C VAL A 130 2.85 3.48 13.42
N SER A 131 2.35 4.68 13.69
CA SER A 131 2.66 5.45 14.91
C SER A 131 1.62 5.25 16.01
N LEU A 132 0.48 4.61 15.71
CA LEU A 132 -0.57 4.36 16.69
C LEU A 132 -0.16 3.23 17.65
N SER A 133 -0.37 3.44 18.94
CA SER A 133 -0.39 2.37 19.92
C SER A 133 -1.66 1.54 19.79
N ASP A 134 -1.65 0.31 20.30
CA ASP A 134 -2.82 -0.60 20.28
C ASP A 134 -4.09 0.08 20.82
N LYS A 135 -3.99 0.83 21.93
CA LYS A 135 -5.12 1.60 22.48
C LYS A 135 -5.68 2.64 21.51
N LYS A 136 -4.81 3.33 20.76
CA LYS A 136 -5.23 4.31 19.74
C LYS A 136 -5.81 3.60 18.51
N MET A 137 -5.24 2.46 18.13
CA MET A 137 -5.76 1.62 17.06
C MET A 137 -7.18 1.14 17.37
N ASP A 138 -7.41 0.60 18.56
CA ASP A 138 -8.73 0.16 19.02
C ASP A 138 -9.75 1.31 19.00
N LYS A 139 -9.35 2.50 19.44
CA LYS A 139 -10.22 3.68 19.39
C LYS A 139 -10.55 4.08 17.95
N ALA A 140 -9.57 4.03 17.05
CA ALA A 140 -9.80 4.30 15.63
C ALA A 140 -10.74 3.27 15.02
N LEU A 141 -10.55 1.97 15.28
CA LEU A 141 -11.42 0.90 14.81
C LEU A 141 -12.85 1.06 15.28
N ARG A 142 -13.07 1.44 16.55
CA ARG A 142 -14.42 1.73 17.07
C ARG A 142 -15.12 2.86 16.33
N ILE A 143 -14.36 3.88 15.90
CA ILE A 143 -14.90 4.96 15.06
C ILE A 143 -15.26 4.41 13.67
N PHE A 144 -14.39 3.63 13.04
CA PHE A 144 -14.67 2.99 11.74
C PHE A 144 -15.85 2.00 11.78
N SER A 145 -16.22 1.48 12.96
CA SER A 145 -17.40 0.64 13.14
C SER A 145 -18.72 1.42 13.19
N GLU A 146 -18.71 2.75 13.14
CA GLU A 146 -19.95 3.55 13.06
C GLU A 146 -20.69 3.25 11.74
N PRO A 147 -22.03 3.07 11.74
CA PRO A 147 -22.78 2.65 10.55
C PRO A 147 -22.58 3.55 9.33
N SER A 148 -22.43 4.86 9.54
CA SER A 148 -22.20 5.84 8.46
C SER A 148 -20.85 5.64 7.77
N LEU A 149 -19.79 5.32 8.53
CA LEU A 149 -18.48 5.03 7.97
C LEU A 149 -18.43 3.66 7.30
N LEU A 150 -19.08 2.65 7.89
CA LEU A 150 -19.19 1.34 7.25
C LEU A 150 -19.90 1.44 5.91
N ALA A 151 -21.03 2.16 5.85
CA ALA A 151 -21.75 2.40 4.60
C ALA A 151 -20.88 3.13 3.57
N LEU A 152 -20.14 4.16 3.97
CA LEU A 152 -19.21 4.87 3.08
C LEU A 152 -18.13 3.95 2.50
N VAL A 153 -17.51 3.12 3.34
CA VAL A 153 -16.46 2.18 2.93
C VAL A 153 -17.03 1.09 2.03
N GLN A 154 -18.26 0.63 2.27
CA GLN A 154 -18.93 -0.35 1.42
C GLN A 154 -19.32 0.22 0.05
N GLU A 155 -19.81 1.47 0.02
CA GLU A 155 -20.26 2.12 -1.22
C GLU A 155 -19.09 2.59 -2.09
N LYS A 156 -18.06 3.18 -1.47
CA LYS A 156 -17.00 3.92 -2.20
C LYS A 156 -15.61 3.33 -2.00
N GLY A 157 -15.47 2.26 -1.21
CA GLY A 157 -14.19 1.66 -0.90
C GLY A 157 -13.54 1.08 -2.15
N ASP A 158 -12.34 1.59 -2.46
CA ASP A 158 -11.50 1.07 -3.52
C ASP A 158 -10.24 0.44 -2.90
N ILE A 159 -10.02 -0.85 -3.16
CA ILE A 159 -8.88 -1.59 -2.61
C ILE A 159 -7.55 -1.16 -3.21
N ASP A 160 -7.57 -0.63 -4.44
CA ASP A 160 -6.40 -0.12 -5.16
C ASP A 160 -6.15 1.35 -4.87
N TYR A 161 -7.20 2.11 -4.55
CA TYR A 161 -7.11 3.54 -4.23
C TYR A 161 -7.71 3.89 -2.85
N PRO A 162 -7.28 3.26 -1.74
CA PRO A 162 -7.91 3.43 -0.43
C PRO A 162 -7.69 4.82 0.21
N ALA A 163 -6.59 5.50 -0.10
CA ALA A 163 -6.31 6.84 0.40
C ALA A 163 -7.21 7.89 -0.24
N SER A 164 -7.80 7.63 -1.41
CA SER A 164 -8.77 8.53 -2.06
C SER A 164 -9.95 8.87 -1.13
N LEU A 165 -10.44 7.89 -0.35
CA LEU A 165 -11.55 8.04 0.61
C LEU A 165 -11.21 8.90 1.85
N SER A 166 -9.94 9.19 2.11
CA SER A 166 -9.52 9.76 3.40
C SER A 166 -10.19 11.09 3.76
N THR A 167 -10.53 11.91 2.77
CA THR A 167 -11.20 13.21 2.98
C THR A 167 -12.66 13.03 3.38
N GLN A 168 -13.36 12.07 2.76
CA GLN A 168 -14.75 11.75 3.08
C GLN A 168 -14.85 11.10 4.46
N VAL A 169 -13.93 10.17 4.78
CA VAL A 169 -13.79 9.58 6.11
C VAL A 169 -13.56 10.65 7.17
N LEU A 170 -12.66 11.61 6.92
CA LEU A 170 -12.37 12.68 7.89
C LEU A 170 -13.56 13.64 8.06
N LYS A 171 -14.34 13.90 7.01
CA LYS A 171 -15.57 14.71 7.09
C LYS A 171 -16.64 14.04 7.96
N LEU A 172 -16.82 12.72 7.82
CA LEU A 172 -17.79 11.95 8.62
C LEU A 172 -17.32 11.70 10.05
N ALA A 173 -16.01 11.52 10.24
CA ALA A 173 -15.42 11.33 11.57
C ALA A 173 -14.24 12.28 11.82
N PRO A 174 -14.53 13.58 12.10
CA PRO A 174 -13.49 14.57 12.41
C PRO A 174 -12.62 14.16 13.60
N LYS A 175 -13.15 13.35 14.53
CA LYS A 175 -12.40 12.81 15.67
C LYS A 175 -11.15 12.03 15.26
N LEU A 176 -11.06 11.50 14.03
CA LEU A 176 -9.85 10.82 13.55
C LEU A 176 -8.65 11.76 13.43
N ALA A 177 -8.88 13.08 13.33
CA ALA A 177 -7.87 14.13 13.39
C ALA A 177 -6.92 14.01 14.59
N GLN A 178 -7.44 13.60 15.76
CA GLN A 178 -6.66 13.50 17.00
C GLN A 178 -5.46 12.53 16.88
N PHE A 179 -5.52 11.60 15.92
CA PHE A 179 -4.47 10.61 15.70
C PHE A 179 -3.38 11.11 14.76
N SER A 180 -3.58 12.25 14.10
CA SER A 180 -2.55 12.86 13.26
C SER A 180 -2.65 14.38 13.12
N PRO A 181 -2.35 15.13 14.19
CA PRO A 181 -2.35 16.60 14.14
C PRO A 181 -1.50 17.15 12.99
N GLN A 182 -0.35 16.52 12.73
CA GLN A 182 0.64 16.93 11.74
C GLN A 182 0.26 16.60 10.28
N LEU A 183 -0.67 15.66 10.03
CA LEU A 183 -1.10 15.33 8.66
C LEU A 183 -2.37 16.05 8.22
N ILE A 184 -3.20 16.54 9.15
CA ILE A 184 -4.38 17.36 8.83
C ILE A 184 -3.95 18.62 8.06
N GLU A 185 -2.85 19.26 8.46
CA GLU A 185 -2.29 20.40 7.74
C GLU A 185 -1.91 20.08 6.29
N SER A 186 -1.63 18.80 5.97
CA SER A 186 -1.31 18.33 4.63
C SER A 186 -2.53 17.86 3.81
N PHE A 187 -3.69 17.72 4.45
CA PHE A 187 -4.98 17.40 3.80
C PHE A 187 -5.85 18.64 3.56
N LEU A 188 -5.53 19.77 4.22
CA LEU A 188 -6.19 21.07 4.07
C LEU A 188 -5.49 22.01 3.06
N LYS A 189 -4.39 21.56 2.44
CA LYS A 189 -3.71 22.25 1.33
C LYS A 189 -4.00 21.53 0.02
#